data_AF-A0A6P7SLB8-F1
#
_entry.id   AF-A0A6P7SLB8-F1
#
_cell.length_a   1.000
_cell.length_b   1.000
_cell.length_c   1.000
_cell.angle_alpha   90.00
_cell.angle_beta   90.00
_cell.angle_gamma   90.00
#
_symmetry.space_group_name_H-M   'P 1'
#
loop_
_entity.id
_entity.type
_entity.pdbx_description
1 polymer ?
#
loop_
_entity_poly.entity_id
_entity_poly.type
_entity_poly.pdbx_seq_one_letter_code
_entity_poly.pdbx_strand_id
1 'polypeptide(L)'
;MIITPKLSVLVSIVSIYFACISFALEQSYFDKRTSILKHTKVTYRKKPKRSNVPDEYYDKPRPYKHNFKRLINEPDLCSRHERLLLLYIVRSFHTNFGRREILREIFQDIPHDPYSKNIIVRHVFIFGKTKNSTLESLIQNEGNEYRDIIQEDFMESYTNISLKTIMAWKWSVEFCGNADYVMVMNDELFVDQYKLVPYLHYQLLQSTRKDRFVACY
;
A
#
# COMPACT_ATOMS: atom_id res chain seq x y z
N MET A 1 31.26 29.38 11.56
CA MET A 1 30.10 29.57 12.46
C MET A 1 30.00 28.33 13.33
N ILE A 2 30.47 28.40 14.58
CA ILE A 2 30.61 27.26 15.49
C ILE A 2 29.23 27.03 16.13
N ILE A 3 28.50 26.02 15.66
CA ILE A 3 27.27 25.56 16.32
C ILE A 3 27.72 24.91 17.63
N THR A 4 27.39 25.52 18.76
CA THR A 4 27.80 25.02 20.08
C THR A 4 27.13 23.66 20.36
N PRO A 5 27.80 22.72 21.04
CA PRO A 5 27.30 21.35 21.26
C PRO A 5 25.98 21.29 22.06
N LYS A 6 25.65 22.34 22.82
CA LYS A 6 24.35 22.45 23.51
C LYS A 6 23.19 22.68 22.54
N LEU A 7 23.42 23.40 21.43
CA LEU A 7 22.38 23.72 20.46
C LEU A 7 22.06 22.51 19.56
N SER A 8 23.06 21.70 19.20
CA SER A 8 22.83 20.48 18.41
C SER A 8 22.05 19.42 19.19
N VAL A 9 22.33 19.25 20.49
CA VAL A 9 21.60 18.31 21.36
C VAL A 9 20.15 18.73 21.55
N LEU A 10 19.89 20.03 21.73
CA LEU A 10 18.54 20.58 21.83
C LEU A 10 17.74 20.37 20.54
N VAL A 11 18.34 20.61 19.37
CA VAL A 11 17.69 20.35 18.07
C VAL A 11 17.38 18.86 17.90
N SER A 12 18.32 17.96 18.24
CA SER A 12 18.08 16.51 18.16
C SER A 12 16.98 16.04 19.11
N ILE A 13 16.92 16.54 20.35
CA ILE A 13 15.86 16.17 21.30
C ILE A 13 14.50 16.67 20.81
N VAL A 14 14.42 17.89 20.29
CA VAL A 14 13.18 18.45 19.74
C VAL A 14 12.73 17.65 18.51
N SER A 15 13.65 17.31 17.59
CA SER A 15 13.33 16.47 16.43
C SER A 15 12.85 15.07 16.82
N ILE A 16 13.47 14.44 17.81
CA ILE A 16 13.03 13.12 18.33
C ILE A 16 11.65 13.25 18.99
N TYR A 17 11.41 14.31 19.77
CA TYR A 17 10.14 14.53 20.43
C TYR A 17 9.01 14.78 19.43
N PHE A 18 9.24 15.59 18.39
CA PHE A 18 8.30 15.79 17.29
C PHE A 18 8.06 14.49 16.51
N ALA A 19 9.09 13.72 16.20
CA ALA A 19 8.94 12.42 15.54
C ALA A 19 8.13 11.43 16.40
N CYS A 20 8.35 11.39 17.72
CA CYS A 20 7.57 10.57 18.65
C CYS A 20 6.11 11.02 18.74
N ILE A 21 5.83 12.33 18.72
CA ILE A 21 4.46 12.85 18.70
C ILE A 21 3.77 12.50 17.39
N SER A 22 4.41 12.71 16.24
CA SER A 22 3.85 12.36 14.94
C SER A 22 3.57 10.86 14.83
N PHE A 23 4.49 10.02 15.29
CA PHE A 23 4.31 8.57 15.34
C PHE A 23 3.17 8.15 16.28
N ALA A 24 3.05 8.78 17.45
CA ALA A 24 1.96 8.51 18.39
C ALA A 24 0.59 8.97 17.85
N LEU A 25 0.54 10.08 17.12
CA LEU A 25 -0.67 10.58 16.47
C LEU A 25 -1.08 9.70 15.27
N GLU A 26 -0.13 9.22 14.46
CA GLU A 26 -0.38 8.24 13.41
C GLU A 26 -0.90 6.93 14.00
N GLN A 27 -0.22 6.37 15.00
CA GLN A 27 -0.66 5.13 15.67
C GLN A 27 -2.10 5.28 16.21
N SER A 28 -2.41 6.43 16.83
CA SER A 28 -3.76 6.75 17.31
C SER A 28 -4.80 6.80 16.18
N TYR A 29 -4.44 7.30 14.99
CA TYR A 29 -5.33 7.34 13.82
C TYR A 29 -5.65 5.93 13.32
N PHE A 30 -4.64 5.07 13.18
CA PHE A 30 -4.80 3.68 12.74
C PHE A 30 -5.56 2.81 13.75
N ASP A 31 -5.28 2.98 15.03
CA ASP A 31 -5.99 2.27 16.10
C ASP A 31 -7.47 2.66 16.12
N LYS A 32 -7.76 3.97 15.94
CA LYS A 32 -9.13 4.47 15.82
C LYS A 32 -9.82 3.89 14.59
N ARG A 33 -9.16 3.83 13.43
CA ARG A 33 -9.74 3.27 12.20
C ARG A 33 -9.99 1.76 12.32
N THR A 34 -9.04 1.03 12.89
CA THR A 34 -9.16 -0.41 13.19
C THR A 34 -10.32 -0.66 14.14
N SER A 35 -10.44 0.16 15.20
CA SER A 35 -11.55 0.11 16.14
C SER A 35 -12.89 0.40 15.47
N ILE A 36 -12.98 1.44 14.62
CA ILE A 36 -14.18 1.75 13.84
C ILE A 36 -14.57 0.55 12.97
N LEU A 37 -13.63 -0.02 12.20
CA LEU A 37 -13.90 -1.17 11.34
C LEU A 37 -14.37 -2.41 12.13
N LYS A 38 -13.82 -2.66 13.33
CA LYS A 38 -14.27 -3.74 14.21
C LYS A 38 -15.73 -3.57 14.68
N HIS A 39 -16.18 -2.32 14.82
CA HIS A 39 -17.54 -2.00 15.28
C HIS A 39 -18.47 -1.59 14.14
N THR A 40 -18.00 -1.56 12.89
CA THR A 40 -18.83 -1.25 11.72
C THR A 40 -19.84 -2.37 11.50
N LYS A 41 -21.13 -2.01 11.59
CA LYS A 41 -22.23 -2.93 11.26
C LYS A 41 -22.17 -3.28 9.76
N VAL A 42 -21.67 -4.47 9.45
CA VAL A 42 -21.68 -5.00 8.08
C VAL A 42 -23.12 -5.29 7.67
N THR A 43 -23.61 -4.56 6.67
CA THR A 43 -24.95 -4.79 6.11
C THR A 43 -24.81 -5.62 4.85
N TYR A 44 -25.20 -6.89 4.92
CA TYR A 44 -25.16 -7.78 3.77
C TYR A 44 -26.23 -7.40 2.74
N ARG A 45 -25.85 -7.38 1.46
CA ARG A 45 -26.81 -7.20 0.36
C ARG A 45 -27.60 -8.49 0.21
N LYS A 46 -28.93 -8.39 0.13
CA LYS A 46 -29.78 -9.54 -0.22
C LYS A 46 -29.43 -10.03 -1.63
N LYS A 47 -29.43 -11.35 -1.83
CA LYS A 47 -29.23 -11.98 -3.13
C LYS A 47 -30.25 -11.46 -4.16
N PRO A 48 -29.83 -11.03 -5.35
CA PRO A 48 -30.75 -10.71 -6.44
C PRO A 48 -31.56 -11.94 -6.87
N LYS A 49 -32.86 -11.78 -7.13
CA LYS A 49 -33.79 -12.88 -7.48
C LYS A 49 -33.34 -13.78 -8.64
N ARG A 50 -32.48 -13.28 -9.54
CA ARG A 50 -31.98 -13.99 -10.73
C ARG A 50 -30.49 -14.38 -10.64
N SER A 51 -29.88 -14.31 -9.45
CA SER A 51 -28.46 -14.64 -9.31
C SER A 51 -28.27 -16.16 -9.25
N ASN A 52 -27.37 -16.67 -10.10
CA ASN A 52 -26.92 -18.06 -10.09
C ASN A 52 -25.88 -18.35 -8.99
N VAL A 53 -25.47 -17.33 -8.22
CA VAL A 53 -24.49 -17.48 -7.14
C VAL A 53 -25.15 -18.20 -5.95
N PRO A 54 -24.52 -19.23 -5.36
CA PRO A 54 -25.07 -19.96 -4.22
C PRO A 54 -25.41 -19.06 -3.01
N ASP A 55 -26.46 -19.43 -2.27
CA ASP A 55 -26.96 -18.64 -1.13
C ASP A 55 -25.92 -18.48 -0.01
N GLU A 56 -24.99 -19.44 0.12
CA GLU A 56 -23.90 -19.39 1.10
C GLU A 56 -23.02 -18.13 0.98
N TYR A 57 -22.93 -17.50 -0.20
CA TYR A 57 -22.18 -16.27 -0.40
C TYR A 57 -22.91 -15.01 0.08
N TYR A 58 -24.24 -15.07 0.28
CA TYR A 58 -25.06 -13.93 0.71
C TYR A 58 -25.51 -14.05 2.17
N ASP A 59 -25.93 -15.24 2.60
CA ASP A 59 -26.59 -15.44 3.89
C ASP A 59 -25.59 -15.67 5.03
N LYS A 60 -24.41 -16.22 4.71
CA LYS A 60 -23.33 -16.51 5.67
C LYS A 60 -21.94 -16.35 5.02
N PRO A 61 -21.59 -15.14 4.56
CA PRO A 61 -20.27 -14.92 3.97
C PRO A 61 -19.20 -15.28 4.99
N ARG A 62 -18.42 -16.31 4.67
CA ARG A 62 -17.32 -16.75 5.52
C ARG A 62 -16.20 -15.73 5.36
N PRO A 63 -15.70 -15.10 6.44
CA PRO A 63 -14.54 -14.23 6.35
C PRO A 63 -13.41 -15.01 5.70
N TYR A 64 -12.82 -14.48 4.63
CA TYR A 64 -11.70 -15.13 3.98
C TYR A 64 -10.53 -15.15 5.00
N LYS A 65 -10.15 -16.34 5.47
CA LYS A 65 -9.04 -16.48 6.42
C LYS A 65 -7.74 -16.17 5.69
N HIS A 66 -7.15 -15.03 6.01
CA HIS A 66 -5.90 -14.54 5.41
C HIS A 66 -4.81 -14.44 6.48
N ASN A 67 -4.40 -15.59 7.00
CA ASN A 67 -3.44 -15.72 8.09
C ASN A 67 -2.10 -16.23 7.55
N PHE A 68 -1.48 -15.44 6.67
CA PHE A 68 -0.19 -15.74 6.07
C PHE A 68 0.91 -14.95 6.76
N LYS A 69 2.08 -15.57 6.92
CA LYS A 69 3.28 -14.92 7.43
C LYS A 69 3.89 -14.07 6.32
N ARG A 70 4.33 -12.86 6.66
CA ARG A 70 5.15 -12.03 5.77
C ARG A 70 6.57 -12.58 5.71
N LEU A 71 7.01 -12.92 4.51
CA LEU A 71 8.36 -13.41 4.21
C LEU A 71 9.29 -12.24 3.88
N ILE A 72 8.80 -11.27 3.10
CA ILE A 72 9.46 -10.00 2.80
C ILE A 72 8.47 -8.90 3.13
N ASN A 73 8.93 -7.84 3.77
CA ASN A 73 8.09 -6.72 4.19
C ASN A 73 8.85 -5.40 4.17
N GLU A 74 8.11 -4.29 3.99
CA GLU A 74 8.65 -2.93 3.94
C GLU A 74 7.85 -1.99 4.87
N PRO A 75 7.93 -2.19 6.20
CA PRO A 75 7.08 -1.46 7.15
C PRO A 75 7.33 0.06 7.15
N ASP A 76 8.54 0.48 6.78
CA ASP A 76 8.94 1.88 6.81
C ASP A 76 8.76 2.62 5.48
N LEU A 77 8.18 1.99 4.46
CA LEU A 77 8.06 2.60 3.13
C LEU A 77 7.29 3.92 3.18
N CYS A 78 6.18 3.92 3.91
CA CYS A 78 5.25 5.05 3.98
C CYS A 78 5.50 5.95 5.20
N SER A 79 5.99 5.44 6.33
CA SER A 79 6.29 6.24 7.54
C SER A 79 7.44 7.24 7.35
N ARG A 80 8.25 7.10 6.30
CA ARG A 80 9.31 8.05 5.92
C ARG A 80 8.79 9.41 5.46
N HIS A 81 7.48 9.54 5.21
CA HIS A 81 6.85 10.76 4.74
C HIS A 81 5.70 11.10 5.65
N GLU A 82 5.49 12.38 5.93
CA GLU A 82 4.31 12.83 6.69
C GLU A 82 3.01 12.50 5.94
N ARG A 83 3.05 12.54 4.61
CA ARG A 83 1.88 12.31 3.75
C ARG A 83 2.29 11.77 2.39
N LEU A 84 1.57 10.76 1.91
CA LEU A 84 1.71 10.23 0.55
C LEU A 84 0.46 10.56 -0.24
N LEU A 85 0.62 11.07 -1.47
CA LEU A 85 -0.53 11.23 -2.35
C LEU A 85 -1.05 9.88 -2.81
N LEU A 86 -0.16 9.04 -3.34
CA LEU A 86 -0.55 7.82 -4.03
C LEU A 86 0.41 6.68 -3.71
N LEU A 87 -0.17 5.56 -3.29
CA LEU A 87 0.50 4.28 -3.17
C LEU A 87 -0.02 3.34 -4.26
N TYR A 88 0.87 2.89 -5.15
CA TYR A 88 0.62 1.77 -6.05
C TYR A 88 0.90 0.45 -5.34
N ILE A 89 -0.03 -0.49 -5.42
CA ILE A 89 0.18 -1.87 -5.00
C ILE A 89 -0.05 -2.75 -6.22
N VAL A 90 1.04 -3.30 -6.75
CA VAL A 90 1.03 -4.07 -7.99
C VAL A 90 1.03 -5.55 -7.67
N ARG A 91 -0.07 -6.22 -7.99
CA ARG A 91 -0.17 -7.68 -8.01
C ARG A 91 0.68 -8.20 -9.17
N SER A 92 1.86 -8.70 -8.86
CA SER A 92 2.81 -9.25 -9.83
C SER A 92 2.93 -10.77 -9.63
N PHE A 93 3.86 -11.41 -10.33
CA PHE A 93 4.28 -12.79 -10.11
C PHE A 93 5.77 -12.83 -9.81
N HIS A 94 6.21 -13.77 -8.97
CA HIS A 94 7.62 -13.93 -8.62
C HIS A 94 8.56 -14.04 -9.83
N THR A 95 8.10 -14.55 -10.98
CA THR A 95 8.88 -14.66 -12.24
C THR A 95 9.00 -13.36 -13.03
N ASN A 96 8.16 -12.34 -12.76
CA ASN A 96 8.00 -11.17 -13.63
C ASN A 96 9.00 -10.04 -13.30
N PHE A 97 10.29 -10.35 -13.16
CA PHE A 97 11.34 -9.37 -12.83
C PHE A 97 11.37 -8.19 -13.82
N GLY A 98 11.40 -8.49 -15.13
CA GLY A 98 11.46 -7.44 -16.16
C GLY A 98 10.22 -6.53 -16.20
N ARG A 99 9.02 -7.05 -15.86
CA ARG A 99 7.83 -6.19 -15.73
C ARG A 99 7.96 -5.25 -14.54
N ARG A 100 8.47 -5.74 -13.41
CA ARG A 100 8.71 -4.91 -12.23
C ARG A 100 9.74 -3.83 -12.50
N GLU A 101 10.83 -4.17 -13.18
CA GLU A 101 11.86 -3.21 -13.61
C GLU A 101 11.27 -2.05 -14.42
N ILE A 102 10.50 -2.35 -15.47
CA ILE A 102 9.83 -1.33 -16.30
C ILE A 102 8.83 -0.50 -15.47
N LEU A 103 8.04 -1.15 -14.62
CA LEU A 103 7.06 -0.45 -13.78
C LEU A 103 7.73 0.46 -12.74
N ARG A 104 8.91 0.11 -12.21
CA ARG A 104 9.69 0.99 -11.33
C ARG A 104 10.05 2.29 -12.02
N GLU A 105 10.51 2.21 -13.28
CA GLU A 105 10.84 3.39 -14.08
C GLU A 105 9.60 4.27 -14.28
N ILE A 106 8.49 3.67 -14.70
CA ILE A 106 7.22 4.38 -14.93
C ILE A 106 6.71 5.05 -13.65
N PHE A 107 6.82 4.38 -12.50
CA PHE A 107 6.32 4.93 -11.23
C PHE A 107 7.20 6.01 -10.63
N GLN A 108 8.46 6.11 -11.09
CA GLN A 108 9.37 7.17 -10.71
C GLN A 108 9.30 8.38 -11.66
N ASP A 109 8.73 8.21 -12.86
CA ASP A 109 8.52 9.26 -13.85
C ASP A 109 7.27 10.11 -13.54
N ILE A 110 7.35 10.85 -12.43
CA ILE A 110 6.28 11.77 -11.98
C ILE A 110 6.45 13.12 -12.70
N PRO A 111 5.35 13.76 -13.17
CA PRO A 111 5.40 15.05 -13.82
C PRO A 111 6.10 16.12 -12.97
N HIS A 112 7.08 16.80 -13.55
CA HIS A 112 7.80 17.88 -12.87
C HIS A 112 7.14 19.25 -13.12
N ASP A 113 5.85 19.36 -12.83
CA ASP A 113 5.08 20.60 -12.96
C ASP A 113 4.87 21.32 -11.60
N PRO A 114 4.47 22.61 -11.57
CA PRO A 114 4.29 23.36 -10.31
C PRO A 114 3.24 22.78 -9.36
N TYR A 115 2.23 22.10 -9.89
CA TYR A 115 1.19 21.43 -9.10
C TYR A 115 1.65 20.08 -8.57
N SER A 116 2.69 19.49 -9.17
CA SER A 116 3.26 18.21 -8.76
C SER A 116 4.48 18.34 -7.83
N LYS A 117 4.89 19.58 -7.54
CA LYS A 117 5.99 19.90 -6.63
C LYS A 117 5.62 19.47 -5.20
N ASN A 118 6.40 18.56 -4.63
CA ASN A 118 6.22 17.94 -3.29
C ASN A 118 5.16 16.82 -3.21
N ILE A 119 4.71 16.27 -4.34
CA ILE A 119 3.89 15.05 -4.33
C ILE A 119 4.78 13.84 -4.04
N ILE A 120 4.40 13.03 -3.06
CA ILE A 120 5.03 11.74 -2.80
C ILE A 120 4.16 10.63 -3.37
N VAL A 121 4.73 9.90 -4.33
CA VAL A 121 4.18 8.63 -4.85
C VAL A 121 5.12 7.50 -4.43
N ARG A 122 4.54 6.36 -4.03
CA ARG A 122 5.28 5.12 -3.74
C ARG A 122 4.62 3.93 -4.41
N HIS A 123 5.36 2.85 -4.53
CA HIS A 123 4.87 1.60 -5.08
C HIS A 123 5.42 0.41 -4.31
N VAL A 124 4.68 -0.70 -4.34
CA VAL A 124 5.15 -2.02 -3.94
C VAL A 124 4.64 -3.08 -4.91
N PHE A 125 5.42 -4.14 -5.07
CA PHE A 125 5.03 -5.37 -5.77
C PHE A 125 4.66 -6.44 -4.75
N ILE A 126 3.55 -7.13 -5.00
CA ILE A 126 3.04 -8.16 -4.09
C ILE A 126 2.81 -9.49 -4.81
N PHE A 127 3.23 -10.57 -4.16
CA PHE A 127 3.04 -11.95 -4.61
C PHE A 127 3.27 -12.95 -3.47
N GLY A 128 2.84 -14.18 -3.67
CA GLY A 128 3.09 -15.31 -2.78
C GLY A 128 4.46 -15.95 -3.00
N LYS A 129 4.77 -16.97 -2.20
CA LYS A 129 5.99 -17.77 -2.34
C LYS A 129 5.94 -18.76 -3.49
N THR A 130 7.11 -19.17 -3.95
CA THR A 130 7.34 -20.30 -4.85
C THR A 130 8.02 -21.47 -4.12
N LYS A 131 7.97 -22.66 -4.72
CA LYS A 131 8.72 -23.84 -4.25
C LYS A 131 10.16 -23.85 -4.76
N ASN A 132 10.48 -23.02 -5.75
CA ASN A 132 11.80 -22.96 -6.35
C ASN A 132 12.73 -22.11 -5.47
N SER A 133 13.67 -22.77 -4.76
CA SER A 133 14.60 -22.13 -3.83
C SER A 133 15.55 -21.13 -4.50
N THR A 134 15.97 -21.41 -5.74
CA THR A 134 16.79 -20.49 -6.53
C THR A 134 16.02 -19.21 -6.83
N LEU A 135 14.76 -19.35 -7.25
CA LEU A 135 13.89 -18.22 -7.53
C LEU A 135 13.56 -17.43 -6.25
N GLU A 136 13.30 -18.08 -5.12
CA GLU A 136 13.16 -17.39 -3.83
C GLU A 136 14.42 -16.58 -3.47
N SER A 137 15.61 -17.12 -3.71
CA SER A 137 16.87 -16.39 -3.44
C SER A 137 16.99 -15.14 -4.32
N LEU A 138 16.59 -15.23 -5.60
CA LEU A 138 16.57 -14.07 -6.50
C LEU A 138 15.56 -13.00 -6.07
N ILE A 139 14.38 -13.42 -5.60
CA ILE A 139 13.37 -12.50 -5.05
C ILE A 139 13.89 -11.79 -3.80
N GLN A 140 14.58 -12.51 -2.90
CA GLN A 140 15.17 -11.91 -1.70
C GLN A 140 16.23 -10.87 -2.08
N ASN A 141 17.05 -11.15 -3.09
CA ASN A 141 18.03 -10.19 -3.61
C ASN A 141 17.33 -8.95 -4.20
N GLU A 142 16.32 -9.14 -5.04
CA GLU A 142 15.53 -8.04 -5.60
C GLU A 142 14.86 -7.21 -4.49
N GLY A 143 14.28 -7.85 -3.48
CA GLY A 143 13.65 -7.18 -2.35
C GLY A 143 14.65 -6.38 -1.52
N ASN A 144 15.85 -6.91 -1.32
CA ASN A 144 16.92 -6.21 -0.61
C ASN A 144 17.46 -5.00 -1.41
N GLU A 145 17.52 -5.12 -2.74
CA GLU A 145 18.01 -4.07 -3.63
C GLU A 145 17.02 -2.91 -3.76
N TYR A 146 15.76 -3.20 -4.08
CA TYR A 146 14.78 -2.16 -4.44
C TYR A 146 13.88 -1.74 -3.28
N ARG A 147 13.79 -2.56 -2.20
CA ARG A 147 12.98 -2.25 -1.01
C ARG A 147 11.51 -1.98 -1.31
N ASP A 148 10.95 -2.71 -2.28
CA ASP A 148 9.59 -2.51 -2.81
C ASP A 148 8.80 -3.82 -2.98
N ILE A 149 9.24 -4.91 -2.35
CA ILE A 149 8.58 -6.22 -2.44
C ILE A 149 7.92 -6.59 -1.12
N ILE A 150 6.63 -6.94 -1.18
CA ILE A 150 5.93 -7.61 -0.08
C ILE A 150 5.62 -9.03 -0.52
N GLN A 151 6.04 -10.00 0.29
CA GLN A 151 5.82 -11.41 0.01
C GLN A 151 5.17 -12.09 1.21
N GLU A 152 4.14 -12.89 0.97
CA GLU A 152 3.47 -13.70 1.99
C GLU A 152 3.60 -15.21 1.70
N ASP A 153 3.48 -16.03 2.74
CA ASP A 153 3.80 -17.45 2.69
C ASP A 153 2.73 -18.36 2.08
N PHE A 154 1.78 -17.81 1.30
CA PHE A 154 0.88 -18.60 0.45
C PHE A 154 1.55 -18.96 -0.88
N MET A 155 1.17 -20.11 -1.44
CA MET A 155 1.69 -20.53 -2.75
C MET A 155 1.17 -19.61 -3.85
N GLU A 156 2.09 -19.03 -4.62
CA GLU A 156 1.76 -18.20 -5.76
C GLU A 156 1.02 -19.00 -6.84
N SER A 157 -0.07 -18.43 -7.37
CA SER A 157 -0.89 -18.99 -8.43
C SER A 157 -1.81 -17.91 -9.01
N TYR A 158 -2.13 -18.03 -10.30
CA TYR A 158 -3.15 -17.19 -10.95
C TYR A 158 -4.52 -17.28 -10.26
N THR A 159 -4.87 -18.46 -9.74
CA THR A 159 -6.13 -18.66 -9.00
C THR A 159 -6.16 -17.94 -7.65
N ASN A 160 -5.01 -17.51 -7.14
CA ASN A 160 -4.85 -16.86 -5.84
C ASN A 160 -4.86 -15.32 -5.93
N ILE A 161 -5.42 -14.73 -6.99
CA ILE A 161 -5.52 -13.27 -7.13
C ILE A 161 -6.34 -12.61 -6.00
N SER A 162 -7.35 -13.31 -5.46
CA SER A 162 -8.12 -12.85 -4.31
C SER A 162 -7.26 -12.75 -3.05
N LEU A 163 -6.34 -13.71 -2.84
CA LEU A 163 -5.37 -13.65 -1.74
C LEU A 163 -4.45 -12.44 -1.88
N LYS A 164 -3.90 -12.20 -3.07
CA LYS A 164 -3.10 -10.99 -3.32
C LYS A 164 -3.89 -9.71 -3.06
N THR A 165 -5.17 -9.69 -3.40
CA THR A 165 -6.02 -8.50 -3.20
C THR A 165 -6.25 -8.24 -1.71
N ILE A 166 -6.53 -9.29 -0.93
CA ILE A 166 -6.65 -9.15 0.53
C ILE A 166 -5.31 -8.75 1.16
N MET A 167 -4.20 -9.34 0.70
CA MET A 167 -2.84 -8.96 1.10
C MET A 167 -2.57 -7.48 0.85
N ALA A 168 -2.90 -6.97 -0.35
CA ALA A 168 -2.75 -5.55 -0.71
C ALA A 168 -3.47 -4.64 0.30
N TRP A 169 -4.73 -4.93 0.59
CA TRP A 169 -5.55 -4.12 1.49
C TRP A 169 -5.10 -4.21 2.94
N LYS A 170 -4.76 -5.40 3.41
CA LYS A 170 -4.24 -5.58 4.78
C LYS A 170 -2.95 -4.80 4.96
N TRP A 171 -2.03 -4.93 4.01
CA TRP A 171 -0.73 -4.26 4.06
C TRP A 171 -0.87 -2.74 3.99
N SER A 172 -1.71 -2.21 3.10
CA SER A 172 -1.90 -0.77 2.97
C SER A 172 -2.48 -0.12 4.22
N VAL A 173 -3.46 -0.79 4.86
CA VAL A 173 -4.05 -0.29 6.10
C VAL A 173 -3.08 -0.37 7.27
N GLU A 174 -2.22 -1.38 7.30
CA GLU A 174 -1.28 -1.60 8.41
C GLU A 174 -0.05 -0.68 8.33
N PHE A 175 0.49 -0.43 7.12
CA PHE A 175 1.76 0.29 6.97
C PHE A 175 1.67 1.63 6.23
N CYS A 176 0.54 1.95 5.58
CA CYS A 176 0.45 3.09 4.66
C CYS A 176 -0.86 3.87 4.70
N GLY A 177 -1.54 3.96 5.83
CA GLY A 177 -2.75 4.83 5.93
C GLY A 177 -2.49 6.32 6.10
N ASN A 178 -1.23 6.77 5.99
CA ASN A 178 -0.89 8.16 5.67
C ASN A 178 -0.91 8.43 4.14
N ALA A 179 -1.26 7.42 3.33
CA ALA A 179 -1.55 7.59 1.91
C ALA A 179 -2.98 8.09 1.68
N ASP A 180 -3.12 9.17 0.90
CA ASP A 180 -4.43 9.71 0.50
C ASP A 180 -5.17 8.80 -0.48
N TYR A 181 -4.42 8.17 -1.39
CA TYR A 181 -4.94 7.23 -2.37
C TYR A 181 -4.10 5.97 -2.39
N VAL A 182 -4.77 4.82 -2.44
CA VAL A 182 -4.16 3.51 -2.70
C VAL A 182 -4.76 2.98 -3.99
N MET A 183 -3.92 2.66 -4.97
CA MET A 183 -4.29 2.03 -6.22
C MET A 183 -3.74 0.60 -6.25
N VAL A 184 -4.64 -0.37 -6.22
CA VAL A 184 -4.30 -1.78 -6.44
C VAL A 184 -4.46 -2.09 -7.92
N MET A 185 -3.44 -2.67 -8.56
CA MET A 185 -3.44 -2.99 -10.00
C MET A 185 -2.67 -4.29 -10.29
N ASN A 186 -2.76 -4.81 -11.52
CA ASN A 186 -1.90 -5.92 -11.99
C ASN A 186 -0.67 -5.38 -12.72
N ASP A 187 0.39 -6.19 -12.81
CA ASP A 187 1.62 -5.84 -13.53
C ASP A 187 1.50 -5.79 -15.07
N GLU A 188 0.29 -6.05 -15.59
CA GLU A 188 -0.06 -5.96 -17.02
C GLU A 188 -0.80 -4.67 -17.37
N LEU A 189 -1.15 -3.88 -16.36
CA LEU A 189 -1.87 -2.63 -16.53
C LEU A 189 -0.89 -1.47 -16.58
N PHE A 190 -1.21 -0.49 -17.42
CA PHE A 190 -0.49 0.78 -17.50
C PHE A 190 -1.40 1.91 -17.03
N VAL A 191 -0.81 2.88 -16.32
CA VAL A 191 -1.51 4.06 -15.82
C VAL A 191 -0.72 5.29 -16.24
N ASP A 192 -1.39 6.20 -16.95
CA ASP A 192 -0.81 7.48 -17.36
C ASP A 192 -0.67 8.41 -16.15
N GLN A 193 0.54 8.42 -15.56
CA GLN A 193 0.85 9.23 -14.38
C GLN A 193 0.74 10.74 -14.65
N TYR A 194 1.02 11.16 -15.89
CA TYR A 194 0.94 12.55 -16.31
C TYR A 194 -0.46 13.12 -16.24
N LYS A 195 -1.48 12.27 -16.34
CA LYS A 195 -2.88 12.68 -16.15
C LYS A 195 -3.37 12.40 -14.74
N LEU A 196 -3.00 11.25 -14.17
CA LEU A 196 -3.54 10.81 -12.89
C LEU A 196 -3.07 11.69 -11.73
N VAL A 197 -1.76 11.94 -11.62
CA VAL A 197 -1.19 12.64 -10.45
C VAL A 197 -1.74 14.07 -10.32
N PRO A 198 -1.77 14.90 -11.39
CA PRO A 198 -2.37 16.23 -11.32
C PRO A 198 -3.87 16.19 -11.00
N TYR A 199 -4.60 15.21 -11.55
CA TYR A 199 -6.03 15.05 -11.27
C TYR A 199 -6.30 14.74 -9.79
N LEU A 200 -5.57 13.77 -9.21
CA LEU A 200 -5.73 13.40 -7.80
C LEU A 200 -5.33 14.55 -6.89
N HIS A 201 -4.25 15.26 -7.21
CA HIS A 201 -3.82 16.41 -6.43
C HIS A 201 -4.84 17.55 -6.47
N TYR A 202 -5.37 17.89 -7.65
CA TYR A 202 -6.45 18.87 -7.77
C TYR A 202 -7.70 18.45 -6.97
N GLN A 203 -8.06 17.17 -7.03
CA GLN A 203 -9.19 16.64 -6.25
C GLN A 203 -8.92 16.69 -4.74
N LEU A 204 -7.67 16.56 -4.27
CA LEU A 204 -7.32 16.79 -2.87
C LEU A 204 -7.61 18.21 -2.44
N LEU A 205 -7.18 19.20 -3.23
CA LEU A 205 -7.33 20.62 -2.93
C LEU A 205 -8.80 21.04 -2.78
N GLN A 206 -9.72 20.36 -3.47
CA GLN A 206 -11.15 20.72 -3.48
C GLN A 206 -12.02 19.96 -2.48
N SER A 207 -11.54 18.83 -1.94
CA SER A 207 -12.40 17.89 -1.21
C SER A 207 -12.16 17.92 0.29
N THR A 208 -13.25 18.05 1.05
CA THR A 208 -13.29 17.93 2.52
C THR A 208 -13.30 16.49 3.03
N ARG A 209 -13.35 15.48 2.13
CA ARG A 209 -13.36 14.06 2.51
C ARG A 209 -11.95 13.55 2.85
N LYS A 210 -11.84 12.94 4.04
CA LYS A 210 -10.59 12.40 4.62
C LYS A 210 -10.22 10.98 4.19
N ASP A 211 -11.17 10.21 3.65
CA ASP A 211 -10.97 8.79 3.31
C ASP A 211 -11.20 8.54 1.81
N ARG A 212 -10.15 8.22 1.05
CA ARG A 212 -10.26 7.93 -0.39
C ARG A 212 -9.54 6.62 -0.72
N PHE A 213 -10.30 5.64 -1.18
CA PHE A 213 -9.77 4.36 -1.65
C PHE A 213 -10.22 4.18 -3.09
N VAL A 214 -9.29 3.94 -4.02
CA VAL A 214 -9.59 3.77 -5.45
C VAL A 214 -9.10 2.39 -5.87
N ALA A 215 -10.03 1.45 -6.01
CA ALA A 215 -9.74 0.15 -6.61
C ALA A 215 -9.97 0.23 -8.11
N CYS A 216 -8.90 0.01 -8.89
CA CYS A 216 -9.03 -0.34 -10.31
C CYS A 216 -9.00 -1.87 -10.40
N TYR A 217 -10.04 -2.45 -11.02
CA TYR A 217 -10.11 -3.88 -11.30
C TYR A 217 -9.75 -4.16 -12.75
#